data_AF-A0AAN6M7Q9-F1
#
_entry.id   AF-A0AAN6M7Q9-F1
#
_cell.length_a   1.000
_cell.length_b   1.000
_cell.length_c   1.000
_cell.angle_alpha   90.00
_cell.angle_beta   90.00
_cell.angle_gamma   90.00
#
_symmetry.space_group_name_H-M   'P 1'
#
loop_
_entity.id
_entity.type
_entity.pdbx_description
1 polymer ?
#
loop_
_entity_poly.entity_id
_entity_poly.type
_entity_poly.pdbx_seq_one_letter_code
_entity_poly.pdbx_strand_id
1 'polypeptide(L)'
;MSWDLNLCLDVWEKTVVPFHYFVKPKPQPTSPPSRSFFAFFSLPVDLQLMVYECCDTPTLFHLMQTSSRTRHAATKLFWENNFDDHWYHCLDYPLFAQEHNTYTIPRHCSEFASKITNIEIDLVRINFLSEADDEACKSTIAKAKDFWVKVEKVFPSVRNVILAGCTPREARPPPPGELDEEYTTIETAVDCAPAHIKAHIAFVAFPNPERDRAPRHTLWKVRSREQPAWQVLDNDWKPTRVFLPNRKWTVSPLGDYKTYNQIYHSVLLESRGLEWLMKESYARYAMHDIIYCPRLDCHETFKQRVLWKQHLSSSDHGRFEIRHQSERNPMLQLFCYKHTPELEKEAIEKRQQRLHTHLIEAEKIERRVGHGWGPPRSEQRRLFEEEFLAQIRKESLYIPKEPGPECMSPDELYLDGLWADFSHSHIYHACSGTGEGHVCYRD
;
A
#
# COMPACT_ATOMS: atom_id res chain seq x y z
N MET A 1 16.64 6.59 -5.94
CA MET A 1 16.05 5.73 -4.89
C MET A 1 17.20 5.07 -4.15
N SER A 2 17.03 4.79 -2.85
CA SER A 2 18.01 4.03 -2.07
C SER A 2 18.03 2.57 -2.56
N TRP A 3 19.21 1.95 -2.60
CA TRP A 3 19.37 0.52 -2.89
C TRP A 3 19.11 -0.28 -1.61
N ASP A 4 17.85 -0.33 -1.20
CA ASP A 4 17.40 -1.13 -0.08
C ASP A 4 17.00 -2.52 -0.58
N LEU A 5 17.63 -3.56 -0.04
CA LEU A 5 17.33 -4.95 -0.40
C LEU A 5 15.93 -5.39 0.05
N ASN A 6 15.29 -4.66 0.97
CA ASN A 6 13.89 -4.84 1.38
C ASN A 6 12.92 -3.85 0.70
N LEU A 7 13.37 -3.13 -0.34
CA LEU A 7 12.56 -2.18 -1.11
C LEU A 7 11.24 -2.80 -1.55
N CYS A 8 10.10 -2.25 -1.15
CA CYS A 8 8.79 -2.61 -1.71
C CYS A 8 8.25 -1.44 -2.52
N LEU A 9 7.57 -1.74 -3.63
CA LEU A 9 7.02 -0.73 -4.53
C LEU A 9 5.54 -0.98 -4.78
N ASP A 10 4.74 0.08 -4.77
CA ASP A 10 3.34 0.01 -5.20
C ASP A 10 3.20 -0.07 -6.74
N VAL A 11 1.97 -0.03 -7.25
CA VAL A 11 1.68 -0.06 -8.70
C VAL A 11 2.24 1.16 -9.44
N TRP A 12 2.54 2.24 -8.73
CA TRP A 12 3.04 3.52 -9.26
C TRP A 12 4.54 3.70 -8.99
N GLU A 13 5.24 2.63 -8.64
CA GLU A 13 6.66 2.64 -8.26
C GLU A 13 6.98 3.54 -7.05
N LYS A 14 5.99 3.83 -6.19
CA LYS A 14 6.23 4.54 -4.92
C LYS A 14 6.85 3.57 -3.92
N THR A 15 7.91 4.02 -3.26
CA THR A 15 8.52 3.26 -2.17
C THR A 15 7.60 3.20 -0.97
N VAL A 16 7.37 1.98 -0.50
CA VAL A 16 6.54 1.66 0.67
C VAL A 16 7.30 0.66 1.54
N VAL A 17 7.06 0.72 2.84
CA VAL A 17 7.71 -0.12 3.85
C VAL A 17 6.62 -0.91 4.58
N PRO A 18 6.50 -2.22 4.34
CA PRO A 18 5.70 -3.09 5.19
C PRO A 18 6.05 -2.92 6.66
N PHE A 19 5.04 -2.83 7.54
CA PHE A 19 5.24 -2.55 8.96
C PHE A 19 6.30 -3.46 9.63
N HIS A 20 6.29 -4.75 9.28
CA HIS A 20 7.20 -5.72 9.86
C HIS A 20 8.67 -5.49 9.47
N TYR A 21 8.96 -4.83 8.35
CA TYR A 21 10.32 -4.36 8.02
C TYR A 21 10.65 -3.06 8.74
N PHE A 22 9.67 -2.17 8.88
CA PHE A 22 9.83 -0.89 9.59
C PHE A 22 10.23 -1.07 11.06
N VAL A 23 9.66 -2.07 11.74
CA VAL A 23 9.99 -2.38 13.14
C VAL A 23 11.04 -3.48 13.30
N LYS A 24 11.65 -3.94 12.21
CA LYS A 24 12.68 -4.99 12.28
C LYS A 24 13.96 -4.40 12.87
N PRO A 25 14.58 -5.04 13.89
CA PRO A 25 15.85 -4.59 14.42
C PRO A 25 16.91 -4.59 13.32
N LYS A 26 17.69 -3.51 13.25
CA LYS A 26 18.86 -3.50 12.39
C LYS A 26 19.84 -4.58 12.88
N PRO A 27 20.40 -5.41 11.99
CA PRO A 27 21.43 -6.35 12.38
C PRO A 27 22.58 -5.57 13.02
N GLN A 28 22.75 -5.69 14.33
CA GLN A 28 23.92 -5.13 14.99
C GLN A 28 25.09 -6.09 14.80
N PRO A 29 26.33 -5.58 14.64
CA PRO A 29 27.51 -6.43 14.65
C PRO A 29 27.47 -7.29 15.90
N THR A 30 27.70 -8.60 15.73
CA THR A 30 27.59 -9.65 16.74
C THR A 30 28.41 -9.30 17.97
N SER A 31 27.79 -8.55 18.87
CA SER A 31 28.30 -8.29 20.19
C SER A 31 28.16 -9.61 20.94
N PRO A 32 29.16 -10.03 21.73
CA PRO A 32 28.98 -11.19 22.60
C PRO A 32 27.72 -10.96 23.44
N PRO A 33 26.89 -12.00 23.67
CA PRO A 33 25.63 -11.86 24.41
C PRO A 33 25.91 -11.11 25.72
N SER A 34 25.48 -9.84 25.73
CA SER A 34 25.73 -8.93 26.84
C SER A 34 25.08 -9.51 28.10
N ARG A 35 25.77 -9.34 29.23
CA ARG A 35 25.27 -9.69 30.57
C ARG A 35 23.83 -9.17 30.75
N SER A 36 23.01 -10.03 31.35
CA SER A 36 21.77 -9.75 32.09
C SER A 36 21.16 -8.33 31.92
N PHE A 37 20.07 -8.24 31.15
CA PHE A 37 19.24 -7.03 31.01
C PHE A 37 18.67 -6.51 32.35
N PHE A 38 18.80 -7.28 33.44
CA PHE A 38 18.33 -6.91 34.76
C PHE A 38 19.04 -5.68 35.34
N ALA A 39 20.29 -5.39 34.95
CA ALA A 39 21.02 -4.21 35.42
C ALA A 39 20.36 -2.90 34.95
N PHE A 40 19.74 -2.89 33.76
CA PHE A 40 19.01 -1.72 33.27
C PHE A 40 17.87 -1.34 34.21
N PHE A 41 17.16 -2.33 34.75
CA PHE A 41 16.04 -2.12 35.66
C PHE A 41 16.43 -1.67 37.07
N SER A 42 17.72 -1.78 37.43
CA SER A 42 18.27 -1.20 38.66
C SER A 42 18.65 0.28 38.52
N LEU A 43 18.64 0.84 37.31
CA LEU A 43 18.90 2.27 37.11
C LEU A 43 17.74 3.12 37.67
N PRO A 44 17.99 4.34 38.16
CA PRO A 44 16.96 5.34 38.42
C PRO A 44 16.04 5.55 37.20
N VAL A 45 14.77 5.84 37.46
CA VAL A 45 13.75 6.00 36.40
C VAL A 45 14.15 7.03 35.35
N ASP A 46 14.77 8.14 35.76
CA ASP A 46 15.20 9.20 34.85
C ASP A 46 16.26 8.70 33.86
N LEU A 47 17.21 7.89 34.32
CA LEU A 47 18.21 7.28 33.44
C LEU A 47 17.59 6.25 32.50
N GLN A 48 16.56 5.52 32.94
CA GLN A 48 15.83 4.60 32.06
C GLN A 48 15.10 5.37 30.94
N LEU A 49 14.49 6.51 31.26
CA LEU A 49 13.81 7.37 30.28
C LEU A 49 14.79 7.96 29.27
N MET A 50 15.94 8.47 29.72
CA MET A 50 16.99 8.98 28.81
C MET A 50 17.47 7.90 27.83
N VAL A 51 17.57 6.64 28.27
CA VAL A 51 17.93 5.52 27.38
C VAL A 51 16.83 5.26 26.35
N TYR A 52 15.55 5.31 26.75
CA TYR A 52 14.46 5.13 25.80
C TYR A 52 14.37 6.26 24.77
N GLU A 53 14.62 7.51 25.16
CA GLU A 53 14.66 8.65 24.24
C GLU A 53 15.74 8.50 23.17
N CYS A 54 16.81 7.75 23.46
CA CYS A 54 17.87 7.43 22.50
C CYS A 54 17.58 6.19 21.63
N CYS A 55 16.49 5.47 21.89
CA CYS A 55 16.17 4.24 21.16
C CYS A 55 15.53 4.55 19.80
N ASP A 56 15.90 3.76 18.78
CA ASP A 56 15.25 3.84 17.47
C ASP A 56 13.85 3.20 17.49
N THR A 57 13.06 3.46 16.44
CA THR A 57 11.68 2.97 16.32
C THR A 57 11.55 1.46 16.46
N PRO A 58 12.39 0.62 15.80
CA PRO A 58 12.40 -0.82 16.02
C PRO A 58 12.60 -1.18 17.50
N THR A 59 13.60 -0.59 18.16
CA THR A 59 13.90 -0.89 19.55
C THR A 59 12.76 -0.51 20.48
N LEU A 60 12.16 0.67 20.29
CA LEU A 60 10.99 1.11 21.05
C LEU A 60 9.81 0.15 20.87
N PHE A 61 9.51 -0.25 19.63
CA PHE A 61 8.45 -1.22 19.34
C PHE A 61 8.68 -2.56 20.06
N HIS A 62 9.91 -3.07 20.06
CA HIS A 62 10.24 -4.30 20.79
C HIS A 62 10.19 -4.13 22.31
N LEU A 63 10.61 -2.98 22.85
CA LEU A 63 10.49 -2.67 24.27
C LEU A 63 9.03 -2.60 24.71
N MET A 64 8.10 -2.17 23.85
CA MET A 64 6.66 -2.21 24.12
C MET A 64 6.13 -3.64 24.29
N GLN A 65 6.69 -4.58 23.54
CA GLN A 65 6.24 -5.97 23.50
C GLN A 65 6.89 -6.88 24.54
N THR A 66 8.10 -6.56 25.00
CA THR A 66 8.91 -7.45 25.85
C THR A 66 8.55 -7.44 27.33
N SER A 67 8.27 -6.27 27.92
CA SER A 67 8.01 -6.16 29.37
C SER A 67 6.91 -5.15 29.68
N SER A 68 6.05 -5.47 30.66
CA SER A 68 5.04 -4.51 31.16
C SER A 68 5.67 -3.27 31.78
N ARG A 69 6.86 -3.40 32.37
CA ARG A 69 7.58 -2.30 33.03
C ARG A 69 8.11 -1.25 32.03
N THR A 70 8.55 -1.70 30.86
CA THR A 70 9.05 -0.83 29.77
C THR A 70 7.93 -0.31 28.88
N ARG A 71 6.81 -1.05 28.81
CA ARG A 71 5.73 -0.82 27.85
C ARG A 71 5.19 0.59 27.87
N HIS A 72 4.89 1.16 29.03
CA HIS A 72 4.26 2.49 29.08
C HIS A 72 5.17 3.58 28.50
N ALA A 73 6.42 3.65 28.95
CA ALA A 73 7.39 4.64 28.48
C ALA A 73 7.73 4.43 26.99
N ALA A 74 8.00 3.19 26.58
CA ALA A 74 8.31 2.87 25.19
C ALA A 74 7.12 3.14 24.25
N THR A 75 5.88 2.88 24.70
CA THR A 75 4.67 3.18 23.92
C THR A 75 4.53 4.67 23.72
N LYS A 76 4.67 5.45 24.80
CA LYS A 76 4.61 6.91 24.73
C LYS A 76 5.63 7.44 23.72
N LEU A 77 6.89 7.04 23.84
CA LEU A 77 7.96 7.50 22.95
C LEU A 77 7.80 6.99 21.50
N PHE A 78 7.34 5.76 21.28
CA PHE A 78 7.09 5.25 19.93
C PHE A 78 6.06 6.11 19.16
N TRP A 79 5.04 6.60 19.85
CA TRP A 79 3.97 7.41 19.25
C TRP A 79 4.25 8.93 19.31
N GLU A 80 5.04 9.40 20.27
CA GLU A 80 5.42 10.82 20.39
C GLU A 80 6.63 11.19 19.51
N ASN A 81 7.52 10.23 19.23
CA ASN A 81 8.55 10.37 18.20
C ASN A 81 7.89 10.29 16.82
N ASN A 82 7.05 11.27 16.53
CA ASN A 82 6.66 11.63 15.19
C ASN A 82 7.92 12.13 14.48
N PHE A 83 8.71 11.21 13.94
CA PHE A 83 9.67 11.57 12.94
C PHE A 83 8.88 12.25 11.82
N ASP A 84 9.20 13.50 11.53
CA ASP A 84 8.46 14.33 10.58
C ASP A 84 8.33 13.67 9.18
N ASP A 85 9.22 12.70 8.90
CA ASP A 85 9.28 11.98 7.64
C ASP A 85 8.49 10.65 7.59
N HIS A 86 7.97 10.12 8.71
CA HIS A 86 7.21 8.86 8.74
C HIS A 86 5.71 9.09 8.59
N TRP A 87 5.13 8.49 7.56
CA TRP A 87 3.70 8.55 7.27
C TRP A 87 3.12 7.16 7.16
N TYR A 88 2.08 6.88 7.94
CA TYR A 88 1.36 5.62 7.80
C TYR A 88 0.48 5.68 6.55
N HIS A 89 0.65 4.74 5.63
CA HIS A 89 -0.06 4.74 4.35
C HIS A 89 -1.26 3.79 4.40
N CYS A 90 -2.47 4.35 4.27
CA CYS A 90 -3.72 3.60 4.29
C CYS A 90 -4.13 3.16 2.88
N LEU A 91 -3.97 1.87 2.60
CA LEU A 91 -4.40 1.26 1.33
C LEU A 91 -5.90 0.93 1.30
N ASP A 92 -6.56 1.02 2.43
CA ASP A 92 -7.97 0.68 2.58
C ASP A 92 -8.86 1.84 2.12
N TYR A 93 -8.59 2.43 0.95
CA TYR A 93 -9.41 3.48 0.36
C TYR A 93 -10.91 3.10 0.24
N PRO A 94 -11.33 1.82 0.09
CA PRO A 94 -12.75 1.48 0.11
C PRO A 94 -13.43 1.82 1.44
N LEU A 95 -12.69 1.94 2.56
CA LEU A 95 -13.21 2.46 3.84
C LEU A 95 -13.81 3.86 3.73
N PHE A 96 -13.33 4.62 2.74
CA PHE A 96 -13.61 6.03 2.59
C PHE A 96 -14.47 6.33 1.35
N ALA A 97 -14.61 5.38 0.44
CA ALA A 97 -15.53 5.49 -0.68
C ALA A 97 -16.97 5.69 -0.17
N GLN A 98 -17.72 6.55 -0.87
CA GLN A 98 -19.11 6.83 -0.53
C GLN A 98 -20.06 5.83 -1.17
N GLU A 99 -19.66 5.29 -2.33
CA GLU A 99 -20.51 4.53 -3.22
C GLU A 99 -20.32 3.03 -3.02
N HIS A 100 -21.47 2.34 -3.06
CA HIS A 100 -21.68 0.89 -3.05
C HIS A 100 -21.69 0.28 -1.65
N ASN A 101 -22.91 0.02 -1.16
CA ASN A 101 -23.48 -1.33 -0.95
C ASN A 101 -22.52 -2.45 -0.56
N THR A 102 -21.42 -2.16 0.12
CA THR A 102 -20.36 -3.12 0.37
C THR A 102 -19.95 -2.93 1.81
N TYR A 103 -20.00 -4.02 2.57
CA TYR A 103 -19.34 -4.10 3.86
C TYR A 103 -17.92 -3.57 3.76
N THR A 104 -17.44 -2.90 4.79
CA THR A 104 -16.08 -2.41 4.81
C THR A 104 -15.36 -2.92 6.01
N ILE A 105 -14.37 -3.76 5.73
CA ILE A 105 -13.62 -4.52 6.73
C ILE A 105 -12.20 -3.98 6.71
N PRO A 106 -11.77 -3.26 7.77
CA PRO A 106 -10.40 -2.79 7.89
C PRO A 106 -9.41 -3.94 7.78
N ARG A 107 -8.36 -3.78 6.97
CA ARG A 107 -7.29 -4.79 6.86
C ARG A 107 -6.28 -4.69 8.00
N HIS A 108 -6.31 -3.59 8.73
CA HIS A 108 -5.34 -3.22 9.75
C HIS A 108 -5.86 -3.41 11.17
N CYS A 109 -4.95 -3.48 12.14
CA CYS A 109 -5.28 -3.55 13.56
C CYS A 109 -5.91 -2.24 14.06
N SER A 110 -7.15 -2.29 14.57
CA SER A 110 -7.87 -1.12 15.07
C SER A 110 -7.21 -0.46 16.29
N GLU A 111 -6.66 -1.27 17.20
CA GLU A 111 -5.91 -0.76 18.36
C GLU A 111 -4.69 0.06 17.91
N PHE A 112 -3.95 -0.44 16.92
CA PHE A 112 -2.81 0.27 16.35
C PHE A 112 -3.24 1.54 15.62
N ALA A 113 -4.26 1.44 14.76
CA ALA A 113 -4.81 2.59 14.02
C ALA A 113 -5.29 3.71 14.96
N SER A 114 -5.85 3.36 16.12
CA SER A 114 -6.32 4.33 17.10
C SER A 114 -5.23 5.25 17.66
N LYS A 115 -3.95 4.90 17.49
CA LYS A 115 -2.80 5.68 17.99
C LYS A 115 -2.07 6.47 16.89
N ILE A 116 -2.42 6.26 15.62
CA ILE A 116 -1.79 6.96 14.50
C ILE A 116 -2.17 8.44 14.53
N THR A 117 -1.16 9.31 14.45
CA THR A 117 -1.35 10.77 14.38
C THR A 117 -1.10 11.35 12.99
N ASN A 118 -0.26 10.70 12.18
CA ASN A 118 0.10 11.10 10.81
C ASN A 118 -0.27 9.98 9.83
N ILE A 119 -1.16 10.28 8.87
CA ILE A 119 -1.61 9.28 7.90
C ILE A 119 -1.65 9.86 6.47
N GLU A 120 -1.30 9.03 5.51
CA GLU A 120 -1.48 9.28 4.08
C GLU A 120 -2.63 8.40 3.56
N ILE A 121 -3.57 9.00 2.86
CA ILE A 121 -4.74 8.35 2.25
C ILE A 121 -4.72 8.63 0.75
N ASP A 122 -4.82 7.59 -0.06
CA ASP A 122 -4.86 7.72 -1.52
C ASP A 122 -6.28 8.09 -2.01
N LEU A 123 -6.39 9.25 -2.66
CA LEU A 123 -7.60 9.85 -3.20
C LEU A 123 -7.89 9.49 -4.65
N VAL A 124 -6.98 8.84 -5.42
CA VAL A 124 -7.24 8.41 -6.82
C VAL A 124 -8.58 7.69 -6.95
N ARG A 125 -9.02 7.04 -5.86
CA ARG A 125 -10.17 6.14 -5.84
C ARG A 125 -11.32 6.62 -4.97
N ILE A 126 -11.27 7.85 -4.46
CA ILE A 126 -12.42 8.45 -3.80
C ILE A 126 -13.17 9.22 -4.89
N ASN A 127 -14.29 8.65 -5.35
CA ASN A 127 -15.20 9.19 -6.37
C ASN A 127 -15.85 10.53 -5.93
N PHE A 128 -15.06 11.55 -5.58
CA PHE A 128 -15.61 12.89 -5.41
C PHE A 128 -16.05 13.49 -6.74
N LEU A 129 -15.49 12.99 -7.85
CA LEU A 129 -15.59 13.56 -9.21
C LEU A 129 -16.48 12.78 -10.17
N SER A 130 -17.25 11.76 -9.73
CA SER A 130 -18.11 11.02 -10.66
C SER A 130 -19.25 11.91 -11.18
N GLU A 131 -19.24 12.15 -12.50
CA GLU A 131 -20.20 12.99 -13.24
C GLU A 131 -21.52 12.25 -13.58
N ALA A 132 -21.63 10.95 -13.29
CA ALA A 132 -22.61 10.09 -13.97
C ALA A 132 -23.89 9.73 -13.17
N ASP A 133 -24.02 10.14 -11.90
CA ASP A 133 -25.24 9.83 -11.14
C ASP A 133 -26.26 10.98 -11.25
N ASP A 134 -27.24 10.78 -12.14
CA ASP A 134 -28.47 11.58 -12.27
C ASP A 134 -29.33 11.57 -10.98
N GLU A 135 -29.00 10.71 -10.01
CA GLU A 135 -29.68 10.61 -8.72
C GLU A 135 -29.13 11.65 -7.71
N ALA A 136 -29.49 12.91 -7.94
CA ALA A 136 -29.67 13.96 -6.94
C ALA A 136 -28.72 13.99 -5.71
N CYS A 137 -27.69 14.83 -5.83
CA CYS A 137 -27.54 15.96 -4.90
C CYS A 137 -27.08 15.67 -3.46
N LYS A 138 -26.19 14.70 -3.23
CA LYS A 138 -25.23 14.91 -2.12
C LYS A 138 -24.18 15.89 -2.60
N SER A 139 -24.32 17.14 -2.18
CA SER A 139 -23.29 18.16 -2.44
C SER A 139 -21.90 17.62 -2.08
N THR A 140 -20.86 17.99 -2.84
CA THR A 140 -19.46 17.65 -2.57
C THR A 140 -19.08 17.83 -1.09
N ILE A 141 -19.66 18.85 -0.45
CA ILE A 141 -19.55 19.12 0.99
C ILE A 141 -20.05 17.94 1.84
N ALA A 142 -21.21 17.35 1.52
CA ALA A 142 -21.74 16.20 2.24
C ALA A 142 -20.84 14.96 2.06
N LYS A 143 -20.32 14.73 0.85
CA LYS A 143 -19.35 13.64 0.58
C LYS A 143 -18.08 13.83 1.41
N ALA A 144 -17.52 15.04 1.40
CA ALA A 144 -16.33 15.39 2.16
C ALA A 144 -16.53 15.25 3.68
N LYS A 145 -17.67 15.68 4.21
CA LYS A 145 -17.99 15.50 5.64
C LYS A 145 -18.09 14.02 6.03
N ASP A 146 -18.76 13.21 5.21
CA ASP A 146 -18.85 11.75 5.43
C ASP A 146 -17.45 11.10 5.42
N PHE A 147 -16.60 11.48 4.47
CA PHE A 147 -15.21 11.07 4.41
C PHE A 147 -14.47 11.36 5.73
N TRP A 148 -14.54 12.59 6.24
CA TRP A 148 -13.85 12.95 7.48
C TRP A 148 -14.40 12.24 8.71
N VAL A 149 -15.72 12.02 8.80
CA VAL A 149 -16.33 11.21 9.87
C VAL A 149 -15.78 9.78 9.84
N LYS A 150 -15.61 9.19 8.64
CA LYS A 150 -14.99 7.87 8.48
C LYS A 150 -13.52 7.89 8.90
N VAL A 151 -12.76 8.91 8.54
CA VAL A 151 -11.37 9.08 8.95
C VAL A 151 -11.25 9.16 10.48
N GLU A 152 -12.05 9.99 11.16
CA GLU A 152 -12.05 10.09 12.63
C GLU A 152 -12.45 8.78 13.32
N LYS A 153 -13.40 8.04 12.73
CA LYS A 153 -13.82 6.73 13.27
C LYS A 153 -12.69 5.70 13.21
N VAL A 154 -11.96 5.66 12.10
CA VAL A 154 -10.87 4.68 11.88
C VAL A 154 -9.59 5.11 12.60
N PHE A 155 -9.30 6.42 12.63
CA PHE A 155 -8.09 7.01 13.18
C PHE A 155 -8.41 8.12 14.19
N PRO A 156 -8.95 7.78 15.38
CA PRO A 156 -9.40 8.77 16.36
C PRO A 156 -8.31 9.69 16.93
N SER A 157 -7.03 9.33 16.81
CA SER A 157 -5.90 10.17 17.25
C SER A 157 -5.26 10.98 16.11
N VAL A 158 -5.82 10.92 14.90
CA VAL A 158 -5.22 11.57 13.73
C VAL A 158 -5.18 13.08 13.90
N ARG A 159 -4.06 13.68 13.49
CA ARG A 159 -3.83 15.14 13.56
C ARG A 159 -3.35 15.69 12.23
N ASN A 160 -2.62 14.89 11.45
CA ASN A 160 -2.14 15.29 10.15
C ASN A 160 -2.54 14.22 9.13
N VAL A 161 -3.21 14.66 8.06
CA VAL A 161 -3.69 13.80 6.98
C VAL A 161 -3.13 14.33 5.67
N ILE A 162 -2.47 13.46 4.92
CA ILE A 162 -2.08 13.74 3.54
C ILE A 162 -3.04 13.01 2.62
N LEU A 163 -3.68 13.78 1.78
CA LEU A 163 -4.50 13.32 0.69
C LEU A 163 -3.58 13.20 -0.54
N ALA A 164 -3.15 11.98 -0.82
CA ALA A 164 -2.23 11.66 -1.91
C ALA A 164 -3.00 11.12 -3.12
N GLY A 165 -2.36 11.08 -4.29
CA GLY A 165 -2.97 10.41 -5.45
C GLY A 165 -4.11 11.20 -6.10
N CYS A 166 -4.49 12.38 -5.59
CA CYS A 166 -5.13 13.36 -6.45
C CYS A 166 -4.18 13.65 -7.62
N THR A 167 -4.61 13.29 -8.83
CA THR A 167 -3.95 13.73 -10.06
C THR A 167 -4.97 14.56 -10.79
N PRO A 168 -5.12 15.84 -10.41
CA PRO A 168 -5.78 16.75 -11.32
C PRO A 168 -5.11 16.66 -12.69
N ARG A 169 -5.85 16.96 -13.76
CA ARG A 169 -5.31 16.93 -15.13
C ARG A 169 -3.97 17.65 -15.26
N GLU A 170 -3.81 18.73 -14.49
CA GLU A 170 -2.56 19.46 -14.34
C GLU A 170 -2.00 19.32 -12.92
N ALA A 171 -0.72 18.98 -12.79
CA ALA A 171 -0.03 18.83 -11.50
C ALA A 171 0.17 20.15 -10.72
N ARG A 172 -0.30 21.28 -11.27
CA ARG A 172 -0.22 22.61 -10.64
C ARG A 172 -1.63 23.19 -10.53
N PRO A 173 -1.93 23.87 -9.41
CA PRO A 173 -3.20 24.55 -9.25
C PRO A 173 -3.41 25.62 -10.32
N PRO A 174 -4.66 25.88 -10.72
CA PRO A 174 -4.98 26.89 -11.71
C PRO A 174 -4.50 28.27 -11.24
N PRO A 175 -4.16 29.19 -12.15
CA PRO A 175 -3.88 30.58 -11.82
C PRO A 175 -5.00 31.23 -10.99
N PRO A 176 -4.72 32.21 -10.12
CA PRO A 176 -5.76 32.91 -9.37
C PRO A 176 -6.83 33.50 -10.28
N GLY A 177 -8.09 33.07 -10.10
CA GLY A 177 -9.24 33.53 -10.87
C GLY A 177 -9.72 32.56 -11.96
N GLU A 178 -8.95 31.52 -12.26
CA GLU A 178 -9.40 30.41 -13.11
C GLU A 178 -10.10 29.34 -12.25
N LEU A 179 -11.28 28.90 -12.70
CA LEU A 179 -12.06 27.87 -12.04
C LEU A 179 -11.72 26.50 -12.63
N ASP A 180 -11.38 25.55 -11.77
CA ASP A 180 -11.22 24.15 -12.10
C ASP A 180 -12.04 23.31 -11.10
N GLU A 181 -12.91 22.44 -11.61
CA GLU A 181 -13.85 21.66 -10.80
C GLU A 181 -13.15 20.59 -9.94
N GLU A 182 -12.05 20.01 -10.43
CA GLU A 182 -11.26 19.01 -9.69
C GLU A 182 -10.57 19.68 -8.50
N TYR A 183 -9.96 20.85 -8.72
CA TYR A 183 -9.36 21.65 -7.66
C TYR A 183 -10.39 22.15 -6.65
N THR A 184 -11.54 22.66 -7.12
CA THR A 184 -12.64 23.11 -6.24
C THR A 184 -13.14 21.98 -5.33
N THR A 185 -13.19 20.75 -5.87
CA THR A 185 -13.58 19.55 -5.12
C THR A 185 -12.55 19.21 -4.04
N ILE A 186 -11.26 19.25 -4.37
CA ILE A 186 -10.17 19.01 -3.40
C ILE A 186 -10.17 20.09 -2.32
N GLU A 187 -10.34 21.36 -2.69
CA GLU A 187 -10.46 22.48 -1.75
C GLU A 187 -11.64 22.29 -0.80
N THR A 188 -12.81 21.90 -1.34
CA THR A 188 -14.00 21.58 -0.54
C THR A 188 -13.73 20.44 0.43
N ALA A 189 -13.02 19.39 -0.01
CA ALA A 189 -12.63 18.28 0.86
C ALA A 189 -11.74 18.77 2.00
N VAL A 190 -10.70 19.56 1.73
CA VAL A 190 -9.80 20.12 2.74
C VAL A 190 -10.55 21.05 3.70
N ASP A 191 -11.42 21.92 3.20
CA ASP A 191 -12.22 22.86 4.00
C ASP A 191 -13.22 22.15 4.92
N CYS A 192 -13.64 20.93 4.60
CA CYS A 192 -14.51 20.13 5.44
C CYS A 192 -13.76 19.37 6.54
N ALA A 193 -12.42 19.44 6.59
CA ALA A 193 -11.64 18.75 7.61
C ALA A 193 -12.00 19.24 9.03
N PRO A 194 -12.14 18.33 10.01
CA PRO A 194 -12.31 18.70 11.41
C PRO A 194 -11.18 19.62 11.87
N ALA A 195 -11.48 20.59 12.75
CA ALA A 195 -10.54 21.65 13.13
C ALA A 195 -9.22 21.15 13.77
N HIS A 196 -9.20 19.94 14.33
CA HIS A 196 -8.00 19.33 14.92
C HIS A 196 -7.16 18.53 13.90
N ILE A 197 -7.65 18.34 12.67
CA ILE A 197 -6.97 17.65 11.58
C ILE A 197 -6.41 18.67 10.61
N LYS A 198 -5.09 18.64 10.41
CA LYS A 198 -4.40 19.37 9.35
C LYS A 198 -4.38 18.50 8.10
N ALA A 199 -5.16 18.89 7.10
CA ALA A 199 -5.17 18.25 5.80
C ALA A 199 -4.17 18.92 4.85
N HIS A 200 -3.37 18.11 4.17
CA HIS A 200 -2.42 18.51 3.13
C HIS A 200 -2.64 17.67 1.88
N ILE A 201 -2.19 18.17 0.73
CA ILE A 201 -2.35 17.48 -0.55
C ILE A 201 -0.98 17.10 -1.09
N ALA A 202 -0.83 15.87 -1.56
CA ALA A 202 0.38 15.42 -2.24
C ALA A 202 0.08 15.07 -3.69
N PHE A 203 0.46 15.95 -4.61
CA PHE A 203 0.38 15.69 -6.04
C PHE A 203 1.58 14.92 -6.51
N VAL A 204 1.34 14.00 -7.44
CA VAL A 204 2.38 13.31 -8.19
C VAL A 204 2.52 14.02 -9.53
N ALA A 205 3.72 14.44 -9.90
CA ALA A 205 3.95 14.97 -11.24
C ALA A 205 3.84 13.83 -12.28
N PHE A 206 2.63 13.60 -12.82
CA PHE A 206 2.36 12.64 -13.88
C PHE A 206 2.06 13.32 -15.23
N PRO A 207 2.33 12.61 -16.35
CA PRO A 207 3.43 11.66 -16.49
C PRO A 207 4.73 12.45 -16.47
N ASN A 208 5.76 11.96 -15.77
CA ASN A 208 7.10 12.37 -16.19
C ASN A 208 7.37 11.61 -17.49
N PRO A 209 7.41 12.27 -18.67
CA PRO A 209 7.79 11.60 -19.91
C PRO A 209 9.18 10.95 -19.76
N GLU A 210 10.02 11.51 -18.88
CA GLU A 210 11.25 10.89 -18.39
C GLU A 210 10.92 9.94 -17.22
N ARG A 211 10.48 8.71 -17.50
CA ARG A 211 10.32 7.60 -16.53
C ARG A 211 11.60 7.26 -15.73
N ASP A 212 12.66 8.03 -15.89
CA ASP A 212 13.96 7.78 -15.29
C ASP A 212 14.07 8.21 -13.84
N ARG A 213 13.23 9.16 -13.42
CA ARG A 213 13.21 9.66 -12.05
C ARG A 213 12.03 9.08 -11.30
N ALA A 214 12.28 8.74 -10.03
CA ALA A 214 11.21 8.42 -9.10
C ALA A 214 10.15 9.53 -9.15
N PRO A 215 8.86 9.19 -9.04
CA PRO A 215 7.80 10.19 -9.01
C PRO A 215 8.13 11.25 -7.96
N ARG A 216 8.16 12.52 -8.39
CA ARG A 216 8.32 13.64 -7.48
C ARG A 216 6.96 13.98 -6.93
N HIS A 217 6.89 14.09 -5.61
CA HIS A 217 5.70 14.58 -4.95
C HIS A 217 5.93 16.02 -4.54
N THR A 218 4.96 16.87 -4.82
CA THR A 218 4.90 18.21 -4.24
C THR A 218 3.83 18.17 -3.15
N LEU A 219 4.23 18.55 -1.94
CA LEU A 219 3.32 18.70 -0.81
C LEU A 219 2.76 20.12 -0.78
N TRP A 220 1.44 20.23 -0.73
CA TRP A 220 0.71 21.46 -0.77
C TRP A 220 -0.14 21.66 0.48
N LYS A 221 -0.28 22.93 0.85
CA LYS A 221 -1.26 23.42 1.80
C LYS A 221 -2.28 24.28 1.08
N VAL A 222 -3.56 23.96 1.26
CA VAL A 222 -4.67 24.80 0.82
C VAL A 222 -5.04 25.74 1.97
N ARG A 223 -5.07 27.06 1.71
CA ARG A 223 -5.56 28.05 2.68
C ARG A 223 -7.06 28.27 2.47
N SER A 224 -7.80 28.46 3.56
CA SER A 224 -9.27 28.47 3.54
C SER A 224 -9.93 29.76 3.00
N ARG A 225 -11.16 29.54 2.53
CA ARG A 225 -12.30 30.28 1.92
C ARG A 225 -12.25 31.68 1.34
N GLU A 226 -11.38 32.60 1.72
CA GLU A 226 -11.51 33.96 1.16
C GLU A 226 -10.79 34.09 -0.19
N GLN A 227 -9.64 33.44 -0.32
CA GLN A 227 -8.93 33.21 -1.58
C GLN A 227 -8.12 31.91 -1.43
N PRO A 228 -8.50 30.80 -2.11
CA PRO A 228 -7.74 29.56 -2.03
C PRO A 228 -6.35 29.81 -2.58
N ALA A 229 -5.39 29.92 -1.65
CA ALA A 229 -3.99 30.08 -1.98
C ALA A 229 -3.30 28.75 -1.74
N TRP A 230 -3.06 28.03 -2.83
CA TRP A 230 -2.23 26.84 -2.83
C TRP A 230 -0.79 27.23 -2.53
N GLN A 231 -0.29 26.76 -1.38
CA GLN A 231 1.07 27.01 -0.94
C GLN A 231 1.86 25.71 -1.01
N VAL A 232 2.95 25.71 -1.78
CA VAL A 232 3.93 24.62 -1.72
C VAL A 232 4.58 24.61 -0.34
N LEU A 233 4.49 23.48 0.34
CA LEU A 233 5.22 23.21 1.58
C LEU A 233 6.57 22.55 1.29
N ASP A 234 6.58 21.60 0.34
CA ASP A 234 7.78 20.86 -0.07
C ASP A 234 7.68 20.48 -1.55
N ASN A 235 8.68 20.86 -2.36
CA ASN A 235 8.74 20.57 -3.79
C ASN A 235 9.30 19.17 -4.13
N ASP A 236 9.90 18.49 -3.16
CA ASP A 236 10.56 17.20 -3.36
C ASP A 236 10.22 16.24 -2.20
N TRP A 237 8.94 16.25 -1.82
CA TRP A 237 8.41 15.52 -0.67
C TRP A 237 8.63 14.01 -0.84
N LYS A 238 9.44 13.43 0.04
CA LYS A 238 9.87 12.02 0.00
C LYS A 238 9.64 11.35 1.36
N PRO A 239 8.38 11.14 1.75
CA PRO A 239 8.08 10.52 3.02
C PRO A 239 8.54 9.06 3.00
N THR A 240 8.88 8.56 4.18
CA THR A 240 8.92 7.11 4.42
C THR A 240 7.50 6.64 4.69
N ARG A 241 6.93 5.92 3.71
CA ARG A 241 5.57 5.39 3.77
C ARG A 241 5.57 4.04 4.44
N VAL A 242 4.92 3.93 5.58
CA VAL A 242 4.83 2.70 6.36
C VAL A 242 3.43 2.13 6.24
N PHE A 243 3.26 0.89 5.79
CA PHE A 243 1.93 0.28 5.84
C PHE A 243 1.50 0.03 7.29
N LEU A 244 0.20 0.09 7.53
CA LEU A 244 -0.34 -0.29 8.82
C LEU A 244 -0.12 -1.79 9.08
N PRO A 245 0.08 -2.20 10.34
CA PRO A 245 0.14 -3.61 10.68
C PRO A 245 -1.16 -4.31 10.33
N ASN A 246 -1.03 -5.41 9.61
CA ASN A 246 -2.14 -6.28 9.26
C ASN A 246 -2.86 -6.76 10.52
N ARG A 247 -4.19 -6.76 10.45
CA ARG A 247 -5.04 -7.43 11.43
C ARG A 247 -4.77 -8.92 11.39
N LYS A 248 -4.66 -9.55 12.56
CA LYS A 248 -4.65 -11.00 12.70
C LYS A 248 -6.09 -11.51 12.59
N TRP A 249 -6.31 -12.47 11.70
CA TRP A 249 -7.59 -13.10 11.50
C TRP A 249 -7.66 -14.45 12.22
N THR A 250 -8.82 -14.78 12.76
CA THR A 250 -9.09 -16.13 13.26
C THR A 250 -9.21 -17.09 12.08
N VAL A 251 -8.94 -18.38 12.31
CA VAL A 251 -9.14 -19.42 11.28
C VAL A 251 -10.63 -19.54 11.01
N SER A 252 -11.07 -19.05 9.86
CA SER A 252 -12.46 -19.04 9.40
C SER A 252 -12.51 -18.75 7.89
N PRO A 253 -13.65 -18.96 7.20
CA PRO A 253 -13.82 -18.60 5.80
C PRO A 253 -13.35 -17.17 5.46
N LEU A 254 -13.84 -16.17 6.20
CA LEU A 254 -13.44 -14.78 6.01
C LEU A 254 -11.98 -14.56 6.40
N GLY A 255 -11.53 -15.17 7.49
CA GLY A 255 -10.18 -15.00 7.99
C GLY A 255 -9.12 -15.56 7.04
N ASP A 256 -9.36 -16.72 6.45
CA ASP A 256 -8.50 -17.32 5.43
C ASP A 256 -8.49 -16.45 4.17
N TYR A 257 -9.65 -15.99 3.68
CA TYR A 257 -9.71 -15.07 2.54
C TYR A 257 -8.95 -13.76 2.77
N LYS A 258 -9.09 -13.15 3.96
CA LYS A 258 -8.36 -11.92 4.29
C LYS A 258 -6.86 -12.17 4.48
N THR A 259 -6.47 -13.30 5.05
CA THR A 259 -5.07 -13.70 5.19
C THR A 259 -4.42 -13.95 3.83
N TYR A 260 -5.11 -14.64 2.92
CA TYR A 260 -4.70 -14.81 1.53
C TYR A 260 -4.43 -13.46 0.86
N ASN A 261 -5.39 -12.55 0.89
CA ASN A 261 -5.26 -11.21 0.32
C ASN A 261 -4.08 -10.42 0.92
N GLN A 262 -3.85 -10.51 2.23
CA GLN A 262 -2.73 -9.84 2.90
C GLN A 262 -1.37 -10.36 2.44
N ILE A 263 -1.20 -11.69 2.38
CA ILE A 263 0.05 -12.32 1.92
C ILE A 263 0.25 -11.99 0.44
N TYR A 264 -0.77 -12.18 -0.38
CA TYR A 264 -0.72 -11.92 -1.81
C TYR A 264 -0.33 -10.48 -2.12
N HIS A 265 -0.97 -9.51 -1.47
CA HIS A 265 -0.63 -8.12 -1.62
C HIS A 265 0.82 -7.81 -1.23
N SER A 266 1.31 -8.40 -0.12
CA SER A 266 2.71 -8.25 0.30
C SER A 266 3.67 -8.84 -0.75
N VAL A 267 3.34 -10.00 -1.31
CA VAL A 267 4.10 -10.63 -2.41
C VAL A 267 4.16 -9.72 -3.62
N LEU A 268 3.05 -9.10 -4.04
CA LEU A 268 3.03 -8.19 -5.20
C LEU A 268 3.94 -6.97 -5.00
N LEU A 269 3.91 -6.36 -3.83
CA LEU A 269 4.74 -5.18 -3.54
C LEU A 269 6.22 -5.55 -3.49
N GLU A 270 6.52 -6.68 -2.87
CA GLU A 270 7.89 -7.19 -2.81
C GLU A 270 8.39 -7.64 -4.17
N SER A 271 7.55 -8.23 -5.02
CA SER A 271 7.91 -8.66 -6.37
C SER A 271 8.25 -7.44 -7.23
N ARG A 272 7.47 -6.37 -7.18
CA ARG A 272 7.80 -5.11 -7.89
C ARG A 272 9.12 -4.51 -7.44
N GLY A 273 9.37 -4.51 -6.13
CA GLY A 273 10.65 -4.08 -5.57
C GLY A 273 11.82 -4.94 -6.04
N LEU A 274 11.62 -6.27 -6.12
CA LEU A 274 12.60 -7.22 -6.64
C LEU A 274 12.87 -6.97 -8.14
N GLU A 275 11.83 -6.82 -8.95
CA GLU A 275 11.94 -6.48 -10.38
C GLU A 275 12.73 -5.18 -10.58
N TRP A 276 12.45 -4.17 -9.76
CA TRP A 276 13.20 -2.92 -9.79
C TRP A 276 14.67 -3.12 -9.46
N LEU A 277 15.00 -3.86 -8.40
CA LEU A 277 16.39 -4.17 -8.02
C LEU A 277 17.12 -4.93 -9.13
N MET A 278 16.43 -5.89 -9.76
CA MET A 278 16.97 -6.64 -10.89
C MET A 278 17.27 -5.73 -12.08
N LYS A 279 16.31 -4.88 -12.50
CA LYS A 279 16.55 -3.86 -13.55
C LYS A 279 17.76 -3.01 -13.18
N GLU A 280 17.74 -2.48 -11.97
CA GLU A 280 18.75 -1.54 -11.53
C GLU A 280 20.16 -2.17 -11.46
N SER A 281 20.26 -3.49 -11.23
CA SER A 281 21.52 -4.22 -11.31
C SER A 281 22.15 -4.18 -12.71
N TYR A 282 21.36 -4.24 -13.79
CA TYR A 282 21.85 -4.15 -15.18
C TYR A 282 22.42 -2.78 -15.48
N ALA A 283 21.74 -1.72 -15.02
CA ALA A 283 22.22 -0.36 -15.23
C ALA A 283 23.44 -0.02 -14.37
N ARG A 284 23.46 -0.46 -13.10
CA ARG A 284 24.53 -0.13 -12.14
C ARG A 284 25.83 -0.88 -12.42
N TYR A 285 25.75 -2.15 -12.80
CA TYR A 285 26.94 -3.00 -12.97
C TYR A 285 27.32 -3.23 -14.43
N ALA A 286 26.84 -2.37 -15.33
CA ALA A 286 27.12 -2.43 -16.76
C ALA A 286 28.61 -2.55 -17.07
N MET A 287 28.95 -3.42 -18.02
CA MET A 287 30.34 -3.64 -18.45
C MET A 287 30.72 -2.61 -19.50
N HIS A 288 31.86 -1.93 -19.34
CA HIS A 288 32.36 -0.89 -20.26
C HIS A 288 31.35 0.24 -20.52
N ASP A 289 30.54 0.59 -19.52
CA ASP A 289 29.46 1.59 -19.62
C ASP A 289 28.40 1.26 -20.69
N ILE A 290 28.27 -0.02 -21.06
CA ILE A 290 27.25 -0.52 -21.99
C ILE A 290 26.23 -1.34 -21.21
N ILE A 291 24.99 -0.84 -21.20
CA ILE A 291 23.84 -1.51 -20.60
C ILE A 291 23.20 -2.37 -21.68
N TYR A 292 23.07 -3.66 -21.41
CA TYR A 292 22.44 -4.63 -22.31
C TYR A 292 20.96 -4.79 -21.96
N CYS A 293 20.12 -5.05 -22.98
CA CYS A 293 18.76 -5.52 -22.71
C CYS A 293 18.80 -6.85 -21.96
N PRO A 294 17.99 -7.04 -20.89
CA PRO A 294 17.92 -8.30 -20.15
C PRO A 294 17.26 -9.44 -20.94
N ARG A 295 16.49 -9.15 -21.99
CA ARG A 295 15.84 -10.15 -22.84
C ARG A 295 16.87 -10.81 -23.78
N LEU A 296 16.95 -12.15 -23.75
CA LEU A 296 17.96 -12.92 -24.50
C LEU A 296 17.82 -12.80 -26.02
N ASP A 297 16.60 -12.57 -26.50
CA ASP A 297 16.24 -12.34 -27.90
C ASP A 297 16.39 -10.87 -28.33
N CYS A 298 16.81 -9.97 -27.43
CA CYS A 298 17.05 -8.57 -27.72
C CYS A 298 18.54 -8.23 -27.62
N HIS A 299 19.14 -7.84 -28.74
CA HIS A 299 20.55 -7.49 -28.83
C HIS A 299 20.83 -5.98 -28.68
N GLU A 300 19.81 -5.20 -28.32
CA GLU A 300 19.96 -3.75 -28.13
C GLU A 300 20.88 -3.42 -26.95
N THR A 301 21.67 -2.37 -27.14
CA THR A 301 22.64 -1.89 -26.15
C THR A 301 22.58 -0.38 -26.00
N PHE A 302 22.88 0.10 -24.79
CA PHE A 302 22.64 1.49 -24.42
C PHE A 302 23.80 2.04 -23.61
N LYS A 303 24.32 3.21 -24.01
CA LYS A 303 25.30 3.97 -23.21
C LYS A 303 24.65 4.81 -22.12
N GLN A 304 23.36 5.09 -22.26
CA GLN A 304 22.61 5.95 -21.35
C GLN A 304 21.46 5.15 -20.73
N ARG A 305 21.37 5.24 -19.41
CA ARG A 305 20.31 4.58 -18.63
C ARG A 305 18.90 5.02 -19.02
N VAL A 306 18.74 6.28 -19.41
CA VAL A 306 17.49 6.87 -19.91
C VAL A 306 16.96 6.11 -21.12
N LEU A 307 17.81 5.95 -22.15
CA LEU A 307 17.45 5.24 -23.38
C LEU A 307 17.15 3.76 -23.13
N TRP A 308 17.90 3.13 -22.22
CA TRP A 308 17.67 1.75 -21.83
C TRP A 308 16.30 1.56 -21.15
N LYS A 309 15.93 2.43 -20.19
CA LYS A 309 14.63 2.38 -19.52
C LYS A 309 13.48 2.69 -20.48
N GLN A 310 13.68 3.63 -21.41
CA GLN A 310 12.72 3.92 -22.47
C GLN A 310 12.49 2.68 -23.33
N HIS A 311 13.57 1.99 -23.74
CA HIS A 311 13.48 0.73 -24.48
C HIS A 311 12.67 -0.32 -23.71
N LEU A 312 13.01 -0.59 -22.43
CA LEU A 312 12.27 -1.53 -21.59
C LEU A 312 10.76 -1.21 -21.53
N SER A 313 10.42 0.07 -21.53
CA SER A 313 9.03 0.53 -21.50
C SER A 313 8.32 0.39 -22.86
N SER A 314 9.00 0.67 -23.97
CA SER A 314 8.41 0.69 -25.32
C SER A 314 8.31 -0.68 -25.97
N SER A 315 9.19 -1.62 -25.62
CA SER A 315 9.23 -2.96 -26.21
C SER A 315 8.61 -4.03 -25.31
N ASP A 316 7.97 -3.65 -24.20
CA ASP A 316 7.50 -4.55 -23.15
C ASP A 316 8.59 -5.47 -22.55
N HIS A 317 9.86 -5.20 -22.83
CA HIS A 317 11.00 -5.93 -22.27
C HIS A 317 11.20 -5.66 -20.78
N GLY A 318 10.52 -4.65 -20.24
CA GLY A 318 10.52 -4.29 -18.83
C GLY A 318 9.61 -5.15 -17.94
N ARG A 319 8.74 -6.00 -18.49
CA ARG A 319 7.94 -6.92 -17.69
C ARG A 319 8.71 -8.21 -17.46
N PHE A 320 9.06 -8.46 -16.20
CA PHE A 320 9.60 -9.74 -15.76
C PHE A 320 8.44 -10.52 -15.17
N GLU A 321 7.93 -11.51 -15.91
CA GLU A 321 6.80 -12.30 -15.45
C GLU A 321 7.21 -13.21 -14.27
N ILE A 322 7.15 -12.68 -13.05
CA ILE A 322 7.37 -13.49 -11.84
C ILE A 322 6.23 -14.52 -11.69
N ARG A 323 5.02 -14.21 -12.19
CA ARG A 323 3.82 -15.04 -12.05
C ARG A 323 3.82 -16.36 -12.85
N HIS A 324 4.67 -16.51 -13.86
CA HIS A 324 4.65 -17.67 -14.75
C HIS A 324 5.94 -18.50 -14.69
N GLN A 325 6.52 -18.65 -13.50
CA GLN A 325 7.42 -19.77 -13.19
C GLN A 325 6.62 -21.08 -13.09
N SER A 326 5.83 -21.39 -14.11
CA SER A 326 5.40 -22.77 -14.33
C SER A 326 6.65 -23.60 -14.56
N GLU A 327 6.68 -24.81 -13.99
CA GLU A 327 7.79 -25.78 -13.99
C GLU A 327 8.40 -26.09 -15.38
N ARG A 328 7.83 -25.54 -16.46
CA ARG A 328 8.18 -25.81 -17.85
C ARG A 328 8.90 -24.68 -18.58
N ASN A 329 9.11 -23.51 -17.98
CA ASN A 329 9.87 -22.45 -18.64
C ASN A 329 11.09 -21.99 -17.83
N PRO A 330 12.22 -22.73 -17.91
CA PRO A 330 13.48 -22.33 -17.26
C PRO A 330 14.08 -21.01 -17.80
N MET A 331 13.51 -20.40 -18.85
CA MET A 331 14.05 -19.20 -19.50
C MET A 331 13.70 -17.86 -18.87
N LEU A 332 13.03 -17.80 -17.71
CA LEU A 332 12.86 -16.54 -16.97
C LEU A 332 13.54 -16.55 -15.60
N GLN A 333 14.64 -17.30 -15.48
CA GLN A 333 15.73 -16.97 -14.56
C GLN A 333 16.45 -15.72 -15.08
N LEU A 334 15.80 -14.57 -15.01
CA LEU A 334 16.55 -13.31 -15.09
C LEU A 334 17.32 -13.21 -13.79
N PHE A 335 18.54 -13.74 -13.78
CA PHE A 335 19.48 -13.44 -12.73
C PHE A 335 19.76 -11.94 -12.75
N CYS A 336 20.20 -11.42 -11.60
CA CYS A 336 20.93 -10.15 -11.56
C CYS A 336 21.94 -10.10 -12.71
N TYR A 337 22.31 -8.89 -13.14
CA TYR A 337 23.36 -8.77 -14.14
C TYR A 337 24.59 -9.60 -13.75
N LYS A 338 25.26 -10.25 -14.72
CA LYS A 338 26.35 -11.19 -14.44
C LYS A 338 27.47 -10.60 -13.56
N HIS A 339 27.66 -9.28 -13.63
CA HIS A 339 28.65 -8.52 -12.88
C HIS A 339 28.15 -7.91 -11.57
N THR A 340 26.91 -8.18 -11.16
CA THR A 340 26.41 -7.82 -9.83
C THR A 340 27.29 -8.47 -8.75
N PRO A 341 27.70 -7.74 -7.69
CA PRO A 341 28.47 -8.29 -6.59
C PRO A 341 27.77 -9.49 -5.93
N GLU A 342 28.53 -10.50 -5.52
CA GLU A 342 27.98 -11.74 -4.96
C GLU A 342 27.12 -11.51 -3.71
N LEU A 343 27.49 -10.56 -2.86
CA LEU A 343 26.67 -10.18 -1.69
C LEU A 343 25.27 -9.70 -2.09
N GLU A 344 25.16 -8.95 -3.18
CA GLU A 344 23.88 -8.42 -3.65
C GLU A 344 23.07 -9.49 -4.40
N LYS A 345 23.74 -10.36 -5.17
CA LYS A 345 23.13 -11.53 -5.76
C LYS A 345 22.51 -12.42 -4.69
N GLU A 346 23.27 -12.77 -3.65
CA GLU A 346 22.79 -13.60 -2.54
C GLU A 346 21.57 -12.97 -1.85
N ALA A 347 21.60 -11.65 -1.63
CA ALA A 347 20.47 -10.94 -1.03
C ALA A 347 19.21 -10.96 -1.92
N ILE A 348 19.38 -10.78 -3.23
CA ILE A 348 18.29 -10.84 -4.21
C ILE A 348 17.72 -12.26 -4.32
N GLU A 349 18.58 -13.29 -4.36
CA GLU A 349 18.18 -14.70 -4.37
C GLU A 349 17.43 -15.10 -3.10
N LYS A 350 17.95 -14.72 -1.93
CA LYS A 350 17.28 -14.97 -0.64
C LYS A 350 15.90 -14.32 -0.58
N ARG A 351 15.75 -13.14 -1.18
CA ARG A 351 14.47 -12.46 -1.30
C ARG A 351 13.52 -13.18 -2.26
N GLN A 352 14.02 -13.64 -3.40
CA GLN A 352 13.24 -14.43 -4.35
C GLN A 352 12.73 -15.74 -3.69
N GLN A 353 13.57 -16.45 -2.94
CA GLN A 353 13.19 -17.65 -2.20
C GLN A 353 12.10 -17.37 -1.15
N ARG A 354 12.21 -16.26 -0.42
CA ARG A 354 11.17 -15.81 0.51
C ARG A 354 9.85 -15.54 -0.20
N LEU A 355 9.88 -14.81 -1.33
CA LEU A 355 8.68 -14.53 -2.12
C LEU A 355 8.01 -15.80 -2.62
N HIS A 356 8.79 -16.76 -3.11
CA HIS A 356 8.29 -18.06 -3.54
C HIS A 356 7.63 -18.82 -2.38
N THR A 357 8.23 -18.80 -1.20
CA THR A 357 7.67 -19.42 0.01
C THR A 357 6.32 -18.80 0.39
N HIS A 358 6.24 -17.46 0.38
CA HIS A 358 4.98 -16.74 0.65
C HIS A 358 3.91 -17.00 -0.41
N LEU A 359 4.30 -17.13 -1.69
CA LEU A 359 3.36 -17.45 -2.77
C LEU A 359 2.78 -18.85 -2.59
N ILE A 360 3.60 -19.87 -2.29
CA ILE A 360 3.13 -21.23 -1.97
C ILE A 360 2.18 -21.20 -0.78
N GLU A 361 2.48 -20.40 0.26
CA GLU A 361 1.58 -20.25 1.40
C GLU A 361 0.24 -19.61 1.01
N ALA A 362 0.27 -18.54 0.21
CA ALA A 362 -0.94 -17.91 -0.31
C ALA A 362 -1.80 -18.90 -1.12
N GLU A 363 -1.20 -19.65 -2.06
CA GLU A 363 -1.89 -20.67 -2.86
C GLU A 363 -2.49 -21.79 -2.02
N LYS A 364 -1.85 -22.17 -0.89
CA LYS A 364 -2.43 -23.16 0.03
C LYS A 364 -3.69 -22.61 0.68
N ILE A 365 -3.68 -21.36 1.12
CA ILE A 365 -4.85 -20.71 1.73
C ILE A 365 -5.94 -20.53 0.68
N GLU A 366 -5.58 -20.06 -0.51
CA GLU A 366 -6.48 -19.90 -1.65
C GLU A 366 -7.21 -21.21 -1.96
N ARG A 367 -6.46 -22.32 -2.07
CA ARG A 367 -7.04 -23.66 -2.27
C ARG A 367 -7.98 -24.07 -1.14
N ARG A 368 -7.66 -23.77 0.12
CA ARG A 368 -8.58 -24.06 1.24
C ARG A 368 -9.88 -23.28 1.12
N VAL A 369 -9.81 -21.98 0.80
CA VAL A 369 -10.98 -21.13 0.59
C VAL A 369 -11.83 -21.66 -0.58
N GLY A 370 -11.20 -21.93 -1.72
CA GLY A 370 -11.87 -22.48 -2.91
C GLY A 370 -12.49 -23.87 -2.67
N HIS A 371 -11.80 -24.76 -1.94
CA HIS A 371 -12.36 -26.05 -1.54
C HIS A 371 -13.54 -25.90 -0.58
N GLY A 372 -13.44 -24.98 0.39
CA GLY A 372 -14.51 -24.66 1.32
C GLY A 372 -15.76 -24.13 0.63
N TRP A 373 -15.57 -23.28 -0.39
CA TRP A 373 -16.62 -22.72 -1.23
C TRP A 373 -17.43 -23.78 -1.98
N GLY A 374 -16.79 -24.86 -2.43
CA GLY A 374 -17.47 -25.99 -3.06
C GLY A 374 -18.12 -25.69 -4.43
N PRO A 375 -18.79 -26.69 -5.03
CA PRO A 375 -19.41 -26.56 -6.35
C PRO A 375 -20.59 -25.57 -6.36
N PRO A 376 -20.90 -24.93 -7.52
CA PRO A 376 -22.11 -24.13 -7.68
C PRO A 376 -23.37 -24.89 -7.26
N ARG A 377 -24.27 -24.22 -6.52
CA ARG A 377 -25.55 -24.76 -6.02
C ARG A 377 -25.43 -25.96 -5.05
N SER A 378 -24.23 -26.27 -4.55
CA SER A 378 -24.06 -27.30 -3.52
C SER A 378 -24.49 -26.79 -2.14
N GLU A 379 -24.91 -27.70 -1.26
CA GLU A 379 -25.19 -27.36 0.15
C GLU A 379 -23.95 -26.82 0.86
N GLN A 380 -22.78 -27.38 0.55
CA GLN A 380 -21.49 -26.90 1.06
C GLN A 380 -21.28 -25.41 0.75
N ARG A 381 -21.52 -25.02 -0.52
CA ARG A 381 -21.39 -23.62 -0.94
C ARG A 381 -22.34 -22.70 -0.17
N ARG A 382 -23.61 -23.10 -0.05
CA ARG A 382 -24.61 -22.33 0.71
C ARG A 382 -24.15 -22.13 2.16
N LEU A 383 -23.69 -23.18 2.83
CA LEU A 383 -23.22 -23.09 4.22
C LEU A 383 -21.97 -22.20 4.35
N PHE A 384 -21.04 -22.31 3.41
CA PHE A 384 -19.87 -21.44 3.38
C PHE A 384 -20.27 -19.97 3.18
N GLU A 385 -21.12 -19.68 2.19
CA GLU A 385 -21.60 -18.33 1.89
C GLU A 385 -22.32 -17.72 3.10
N GLU A 386 -23.18 -18.49 3.78
CA GLU A 386 -23.86 -18.08 5.00
C GLU A 386 -22.89 -17.74 6.14
N GLU A 387 -21.91 -18.62 6.41
CA GLU A 387 -20.91 -18.39 7.45
C GLU A 387 -20.03 -17.18 7.11
N PHE A 388 -19.59 -17.07 5.85
CA PHE A 388 -18.75 -16.00 5.35
C PHE A 388 -19.46 -14.64 5.47
N LEU A 389 -20.72 -14.54 5.02
CA LEU A 389 -21.53 -13.32 5.15
C LEU A 389 -21.83 -12.96 6.61
N ALA A 390 -22.11 -13.95 7.47
CA ALA A 390 -22.28 -13.71 8.89
C ALA A 390 -21.02 -13.09 9.53
N GLN A 391 -19.84 -13.58 9.15
CA GLN A 391 -18.56 -13.02 9.59
C GLN A 391 -18.33 -11.63 9.02
N ILE A 392 -18.64 -11.40 7.75
CA ILE A 392 -18.53 -10.06 7.13
C ILE A 392 -19.40 -9.05 7.89
N ARG A 393 -20.67 -9.36 8.15
CA ARG A 393 -21.60 -8.48 8.88
C ARG A 393 -21.09 -8.16 10.27
N LYS A 394 -20.51 -9.15 10.98
CA LYS A 394 -19.92 -8.98 12.31
C LYS A 394 -18.67 -8.10 12.30
N GLU A 395 -17.82 -8.25 11.29
CA GLU A 395 -16.51 -7.61 11.22
C GLU A 395 -16.52 -6.26 10.48
N SER A 396 -17.63 -5.92 9.82
CA SER A 396 -17.76 -4.69 9.06
C SER A 396 -17.87 -3.47 9.98
N LEU A 397 -17.16 -2.39 9.64
CA LEU A 397 -17.33 -1.09 10.30
C LEU A 397 -18.61 -0.37 9.87
N TYR A 398 -19.11 -0.71 8.68
CA TYR A 398 -20.28 -0.08 8.08
C TYR A 398 -21.20 -1.17 7.55
N ILE A 399 -22.43 -1.17 8.03
CA ILE A 399 -23.48 -1.98 7.43
C ILE A 399 -24.04 -1.15 6.28
N PRO A 400 -23.98 -1.65 5.04
CA PRO A 400 -24.55 -0.92 3.92
C PRO A 400 -26.03 -0.66 4.17
N LYS A 401 -26.54 0.48 3.69
CA LYS A 401 -27.98 0.68 3.65
C LYS A 401 -28.58 -0.36 2.71
N GLU A 402 -29.79 -0.82 3.01
CA GLU A 402 -30.50 -1.71 2.09
C GLU A 402 -30.56 -1.03 0.71
N PRO A 403 -30.09 -1.71 -0.35
CA PRO A 403 -30.15 -1.15 -1.70
C PRO A 403 -31.61 -0.95 -2.11
N GLY A 404 -31.85 -0.04 -3.06
CA GLY A 404 -33.12 0.01 -3.75
C GLY A 404 -33.43 -1.33 -4.45
N PRO A 405 -34.71 -1.61 -4.76
CA PRO A 405 -35.16 -2.91 -5.28
C PRO A 405 -34.54 -3.34 -6.62
N GLU A 406 -33.89 -2.42 -7.34
CA GLU A 406 -33.27 -2.65 -8.65
C GLU A 406 -31.76 -2.94 -8.59
N CYS A 407 -31.13 -2.82 -7.42
CA CYS A 407 -29.69 -3.04 -7.25
C CYS A 407 -29.40 -4.41 -6.63
N MET A 408 -28.31 -5.05 -7.07
CA MET A 408 -27.80 -6.26 -6.40
C MET A 408 -27.60 -6.01 -4.91
N SER A 409 -27.93 -7.01 -4.10
CA SER A 409 -27.71 -6.92 -2.67
C SER A 409 -26.21 -6.79 -2.35
N PRO A 410 -25.83 -6.10 -1.27
CA PRO A 410 -24.46 -6.07 -0.78
C PRO A 410 -23.81 -7.44 -0.63
N ASP A 411 -24.62 -8.41 -0.22
CA ASP A 411 -24.19 -9.79 -0.07
C ASP A 411 -23.83 -10.38 -1.44
N GLU A 412 -24.70 -10.26 -2.45
CA GLU A 412 -24.45 -10.78 -3.81
C GLU A 412 -23.22 -10.14 -4.47
N LEU A 413 -23.03 -8.83 -4.35
CA LEU A 413 -21.83 -8.15 -4.89
C LEU A 413 -20.54 -8.70 -4.25
N TYR A 414 -20.59 -8.99 -2.95
CA TYR A 414 -19.45 -9.55 -2.23
C TYR A 414 -19.16 -10.99 -2.63
N LEU A 415 -20.21 -11.81 -2.76
CA LEU A 415 -20.06 -13.19 -3.20
C LEU A 415 -19.63 -13.28 -4.66
N ASP A 416 -20.02 -12.32 -5.51
CA ASP A 416 -19.57 -12.23 -6.90
C ASP A 416 -18.08 -11.86 -6.99
N GLY A 417 -17.63 -10.87 -6.21
CA GLY A 417 -16.21 -10.54 -6.10
C GLY A 417 -15.37 -11.70 -5.55
N LEU A 418 -15.90 -12.41 -4.55
CA LEU A 418 -15.28 -13.64 -4.04
C LEU A 418 -15.24 -14.73 -5.12
N TRP A 419 -16.32 -14.90 -5.86
CA TRP A 419 -16.37 -15.87 -6.95
C TRP A 419 -15.38 -15.54 -8.07
N ALA A 420 -15.21 -14.27 -8.41
CA ALA A 420 -14.22 -13.80 -9.38
C ALA A 420 -12.78 -14.15 -8.96
N ASP A 421 -12.48 -14.16 -7.67
CA ASP A 421 -11.16 -14.52 -7.15
C ASP A 421 -10.88 -16.03 -7.21
N PHE A 422 -11.90 -16.90 -7.15
CA PHE A 422 -11.72 -18.36 -6.98
C PHE A 422 -12.21 -19.21 -8.16
N SER A 423 -12.97 -18.62 -9.07
CA SER A 423 -13.50 -19.31 -10.24
C SER A 423 -12.38 -19.54 -11.25
N HIS A 424 -11.99 -20.80 -11.47
CA HIS A 424 -10.97 -21.15 -12.46
C HIS A 424 -11.41 -20.86 -13.91
N SER A 425 -12.72 -20.69 -14.14
CA SER A 425 -13.24 -20.24 -15.43
C SER A 425 -13.13 -18.72 -15.61
N HIS A 426 -12.98 -17.98 -14.51
CA HIS A 426 -12.65 -16.57 -14.49
C HIS A 426 -11.15 -16.46 -14.23
N ILE A 427 -10.36 -16.86 -15.23
CA ILE A 427 -8.98 -16.38 -15.30
C ILE A 427 -9.09 -14.89 -15.62
N TYR A 428 -9.36 -14.07 -14.61
CA TYR A 428 -8.93 -12.70 -14.66
C TYR A 428 -7.42 -12.78 -14.83
N HIS A 429 -6.95 -12.48 -16.04
CA HIS A 429 -5.71 -11.74 -16.13
C HIS A 429 -5.96 -10.50 -15.29
N ALA A 430 -5.60 -10.53 -14.02
CA ALA A 430 -5.37 -9.35 -13.22
C ALA A 430 -4.18 -8.65 -13.88
N CYS A 431 -4.44 -8.07 -15.05
CA CYS A 431 -3.60 -7.12 -15.74
C CYS A 431 -3.46 -5.97 -14.76
N SER A 432 -2.24 -5.86 -14.26
CA SER A 432 -1.71 -4.65 -13.68
C SER A 432 -2.13 -3.42 -14.49
N GLY A 433 -3.04 -2.63 -13.91
CA GLY A 433 -2.98 -1.17 -13.91
C GLY A 433 -2.63 -0.46 -15.22
N THR A 434 -3.41 -0.66 -16.28
CA THR A 434 -3.70 0.47 -17.15
C THR A 434 -4.92 1.16 -16.57
N GLY A 435 -4.84 2.45 -16.27
CA GLY A 435 -5.92 3.26 -15.71
C GLY A 435 -7.15 3.43 -16.61
N GLU A 436 -7.33 2.53 -17.58
CA GLU A 436 -8.50 2.45 -18.44
C GLU A 436 -9.10 1.06 -18.22
N GLY A 437 -10.25 1.04 -17.54
CA GLY A 437 -11.02 -0.17 -17.26
C GLY A 437 -11.68 -0.74 -18.51
N HIS A 438 -10.90 -1.23 -19.47
CA HIS A 438 -11.42 -2.11 -20.50
C HIS A 438 -11.36 -3.56 -20.01
N VAL A 439 -12.52 -4.03 -19.53
CA VAL A 439 -12.79 -5.45 -19.32
C VAL A 439 -12.90 -6.10 -20.70
N CYS A 440 -11.86 -6.80 -21.14
CA CYS A 440 -11.96 -7.66 -22.31
C CYS A 440 -12.66 -8.97 -21.89
N TYR A 441 -13.95 -9.08 -22.19
CA TYR A 441 -14.61 -10.38 -22.24
C TYR A 441 -14.02 -11.16 -23.42
N ARG A 442 -13.55 -12.38 -23.17
CA ARG A 442 -13.39 -13.37 -24.24
C ARG A 442 -14.77 -14.00 -24.43
N ASP A 443 -15.31 -13.86 -25.63
CA ASP A 443 -16.42 -14.71 -26.12
C ASP A 443 -16.02 -16.19 -26.15
#